data_AF-A0A349PDR9-F1
#
_entry.id   AF-A0A349PDR9-F1
#
_cell.length_a   1.000
_cell.length_b   1.000
_cell.length_c   1.000
_cell.angle_alpha   90.00
_cell.angle_beta   90.00
_cell.angle_gamma   90.00
#
_symmetry.space_group_name_H-M   'P 1'
#
loop_
_entity.id
_entity.type
_entity.pdbx_description
1 polymer ?
#
loop_
_entity_poly.entity_id
_entity_poly.type
_entity_poly.pdbx_seq_one_letter_code
_entity_poly.pdbx_strand_id
1 'polypeptide(L)'
;MPGGSPALKLFNGFLALFGVAENITVDAVVKTVYAPDGKHRLVICRRSDKTYIFQEDVFSEKVLDMEWQPARSGPADGCATPEEALSLARQTLPWLL
;
A
#
# COMPACT_ATOMS: atom_id res chain seq x y z
N MET A 1 8.49 -41.68 16.00
CA MET A 1 8.21 -41.24 14.61
C MET A 1 6.87 -41.81 14.19
N PRO A 2 6.09 -41.18 13.31
CA PRO A 2 5.94 -39.75 12.95
C PRO A 2 4.50 -39.28 13.34
N GLY A 3 4.00 -38.07 13.17
CA GLY A 3 4.40 -36.86 12.46
C GLY A 3 3.15 -35.97 12.38
N GLY A 4 3.33 -34.66 12.44
CA GLY A 4 2.22 -33.70 12.38
C GLY A 4 2.60 -32.40 13.06
N SER A 5 3.51 -31.67 12.43
CA SER A 5 4.05 -30.37 12.84
C SER A 5 3.00 -29.42 13.40
N PRO A 6 3.33 -28.59 14.42
CA PRO A 6 2.49 -27.44 14.72
C PRO A 6 2.58 -26.52 13.51
N ALA A 7 1.49 -26.45 12.73
CA ALA A 7 1.33 -25.46 11.68
C ALA A 7 1.32 -24.08 12.35
N LEU A 8 2.53 -23.56 12.53
CA LEU A 8 2.89 -22.21 12.83
C LEU A 8 2.10 -21.35 11.83
N LYS A 9 1.00 -20.75 12.27
CA LYS A 9 0.19 -19.83 11.46
C LYS A 9 1.01 -18.55 11.25
N LEU A 10 1.98 -18.65 10.36
CA LEU A 10 2.79 -17.57 9.78
C LEU A 10 1.93 -16.80 8.77
N PHE A 11 0.86 -16.17 9.24
CA PHE A 11 0.00 -15.32 8.40
C PHE A 11 -0.12 -13.89 8.94
N ASN A 12 0.85 -13.44 9.74
CA ASN A 12 0.93 -12.03 10.20
C ASN A 12 2.13 -11.26 9.65
N GLY A 13 2.93 -11.86 8.76
CA GLY A 13 4.21 -11.27 8.32
C GLY A 13 4.16 -10.41 7.05
N PHE A 14 3.09 -10.47 6.25
CA PHE A 14 3.05 -9.76 4.96
C PHE A 14 2.29 -8.43 5.00
N LEU A 15 1.46 -8.19 6.03
CA LEU A 15 0.73 -6.93 6.19
C LEU A 15 1.54 -5.85 6.94
N ALA A 16 2.55 -6.26 7.72
CA ALA A 16 3.43 -5.32 8.44
C ALA A 16 4.38 -4.54 7.52
N LEU A 17 4.61 -4.98 6.28
CA LEU A 17 5.44 -4.24 5.32
C LEU A 17 4.67 -3.15 4.54
N PHE A 18 3.34 -3.12 4.69
CA PHE A 18 2.46 -2.26 3.88
C PHE A 18 1.65 -1.25 4.66
N GLY A 19 1.77 -1.16 6.00
CA GLY A 19 1.16 -0.08 6.79
C GLY A 19 -0.25 0.27 6.32
N VAL A 20 -1.10 -0.74 6.11
CA VAL A 20 -2.43 -0.51 5.56
C VAL A 20 -3.27 0.10 6.68
N ALA A 21 -3.51 1.41 6.58
CA ALA A 21 -4.46 2.13 7.41
C ALA A 21 -5.78 1.36 7.50
N GLU A 22 -6.36 1.38 8.69
CA GLU A 22 -7.55 0.64 9.08
C GLU A 22 -8.68 0.71 8.01
N ASN A 23 -9.27 -0.45 7.70
CA ASN A 23 -10.47 -0.67 6.87
C ASN A 23 -10.38 -0.69 5.33
N ILE A 24 -9.21 -0.89 4.71
CA ILE A 24 -9.17 -1.24 3.27
C ILE A 24 -8.61 -2.66 3.08
N THR A 25 -9.49 -3.60 2.70
CA THR A 25 -9.07 -4.95 2.26
C THR A 25 -8.38 -4.87 0.91
N VAL A 26 -7.06 -4.71 0.95
CA VAL A 26 -6.17 -4.79 -0.21
C VAL A 26 -5.81 -6.26 -0.45
N ASP A 27 -6.06 -6.73 -1.67
CA ASP A 27 -5.68 -8.07 -2.14
C ASP A 27 -4.21 -8.11 -2.58
N ALA A 28 -3.77 -7.06 -3.27
CA ALA A 28 -2.45 -7.03 -3.90
C ALA A 28 -1.97 -5.60 -4.17
N VAL A 29 -0.65 -5.41 -4.15
CA VAL A 29 0.02 -4.22 -4.70
C VAL A 29 0.32 -4.44 -6.17
N VAL A 30 -0.11 -3.51 -7.01
CA VAL A 30 0.02 -3.57 -8.48
C VAL A 30 1.25 -2.78 -8.95
N LYS A 31 1.51 -1.64 -8.30
CA LYS A 31 2.61 -0.74 -8.68
C LYS A 31 3.09 0.07 -7.49
N THR A 32 4.38 0.34 -7.44
CA THR A 32 4.98 1.31 -6.52
C THR A 32 5.82 2.31 -7.30
N VAL A 33 5.70 3.60 -6.98
CA VAL A 33 6.54 4.68 -7.54
C VAL A 33 7.14 5.46 -6.39
N TYR A 34 8.46 5.66 -6.41
CA TYR A 34 9.17 6.42 -5.38
C TYR A 34 9.45 7.82 -5.87
N ALA A 35 9.28 8.81 -5.00
CA ALA A 35 9.71 10.17 -5.28
C ALA A 35 11.25 10.25 -5.27
N PRO A 36 11.85 11.19 -6.03
CA PRO A 36 13.31 11.39 -6.05
C PRO A 36 13.91 11.78 -4.69
N ASP A 37 13.09 12.31 -3.78
CA ASP A 37 13.53 12.72 -2.44
C ASP A 37 13.75 11.53 -1.49
N GLY A 38 13.30 10.32 -1.87
CA GLY A 38 13.36 9.12 -1.03
C GLY A 38 12.40 9.14 0.18
N LYS A 39 11.53 10.16 0.30
CA LYS A 39 10.62 10.37 1.44
C LYS A 39 9.17 10.09 1.11
N HIS A 40 8.80 10.11 -0.16
CA HIS A 40 7.43 9.80 -0.61
C HIS A 40 7.43 8.55 -1.50
N ARG A 41 6.36 7.77 -1.40
CA ARG A 41 6.04 6.75 -2.39
C ARG A 41 4.54 6.72 -2.67
N LEU A 42 4.21 6.35 -3.89
CA LEU A 42 2.88 6.00 -4.35
C LEU A 42 2.78 4.48 -4.42
N VAL A 43 1.70 3.92 -3.90
CA VAL A 43 1.33 2.52 -4.05
C VAL A 43 -0.02 2.45 -4.76
N ILE A 44 -0.12 1.68 -5.84
CA ILE A 44 -1.39 1.31 -6.47
C ILE A 44 -1.77 -0.07 -5.97
N CYS A 45 -2.93 -0.16 -5.34
CA CYS A 45 -3.45 -1.36 -4.70
C CYS A 45 -4.69 -1.87 -5.45
N ARG A 46 -4.82 -3.19 -5.58
CA ARG A 46 -6.07 -3.86 -5.97
C ARG A 46 -6.79 -4.32 -4.72
N ARG A 47 -8.08 -4.02 -4.63
CA ARG A 47 -8.98 -4.45 -3.55
C ARG A 47 -9.67 -5.78 -3.86
N SER A 48 -10.30 -6.35 -2.83
CA SER A 48 -11.10 -7.58 -2.91
C SER A 48 -12.29 -7.49 -3.87
N ASP A 49 -12.85 -6.31 -4.06
CA ASP A 49 -13.92 -6.02 -5.02
C ASP A 49 -13.42 -5.86 -6.47
N LYS A 50 -12.13 -6.12 -6.71
CA LYS A 50 -11.42 -5.95 -8.00
C LYS A 50 -11.33 -4.50 -8.48
N THR A 51 -11.57 -3.53 -7.61
CA THR A 51 -11.28 -2.11 -7.88
C THR A 51 -9.84 -1.76 -7.51
N TYR A 52 -9.39 -0.60 -7.99
CA TYR A 52 -8.04 -0.10 -7.77
C TYR A 52 -8.04 1.22 -7.01
N ILE A 53 -7.10 1.40 -6.10
CA ILE A 53 -6.86 2.68 -5.42
C ILE A 53 -5.39 3.04 -5.44
N PHE A 54 -5.11 4.31 -5.16
CA PHE A 54 -3.80 4.76 -4.79
C PHE A 54 -3.69 5.02 -3.28
N GLN A 55 -2.48 4.85 -2.77
CA GLN A 55 -2.05 5.26 -1.44
C GLN A 55 -0.72 6.00 -1.56
N GLU A 56 -0.65 7.20 -1.02
CA GLU A 56 0.60 7.91 -0.77
C GLU A 56 1.10 7.53 0.62
N ASP A 57 2.34 7.06 0.69
CA ASP A 57 3.05 6.88 1.95
C ASP A 57 4.20 7.87 2.07
N VAL A 58 4.46 8.31 3.30
CA VAL A 58 5.60 9.14 3.67
C VAL A 58 6.49 8.36 4.63
N PHE A 59 7.80 8.39 4.41
CA PHE A 59 8.76 7.72 5.28
C PHE A 59 8.93 8.50 6.59
N SER A 60 8.66 7.84 7.72
CA SER A 60 8.91 8.39 9.05
C SER A 60 10.37 8.18 9.44
N GLU A 61 11.12 9.27 9.59
CA GLU A 61 12.50 9.24 10.08
C GLU A 61 12.60 9.19 11.62
N LYS A 62 11.47 9.03 12.33
CA LYS A 62 11.49 8.84 13.78
C LYS A 62 12.22 7.54 14.09
N VAL A 63 13.27 7.63 14.91
CA VAL A 63 14.22 6.53 15.21
C VAL A 63 13.53 5.24 15.68
N LEU A 64 12.36 5.35 16.31
CA LEU A 64 11.61 4.19 16.81
C LEU A 64 10.65 3.58 15.79
N ASP A 65 10.22 4.33 14.78
CA ASP A 65 9.21 3.89 13.81
C ASP A 65 9.88 3.45 12.50
N MET A 66 10.79 4.27 11.94
CA MET A 66 11.57 4.02 10.71
C MET A 66 10.80 3.26 9.61
N GLU A 67 9.57 3.69 9.33
CA GLU A 67 8.64 2.98 8.48
C GLU A 67 7.86 3.91 7.55
N TRP A 68 7.27 3.33 6.50
CA TRP A 68 6.35 4.03 5.62
C TRP A 68 5.00 4.18 6.30
N GLN A 69 4.50 5.41 6.35
CA GLN A 69 3.22 5.74 6.96
C GLN A 69 2.24 6.22 5.91
N PRO A 70 0.99 5.72 5.91
CA PRO A 70 -0.04 6.19 4.99
C PRO A 70 -0.36 7.67 5.27
N ALA A 71 -0.21 8.51 4.25
CA ALA A 71 -0.50 9.94 4.33
C ALA A 71 -1.82 10.29 3.63
N ARG A 72 -2.12 9.63 2.51
CA ARG A 72 -3.34 9.85 1.72
C ARG A 72 -3.72 8.60 0.94
N SER A 73 -5.01 8.39 0.68
CA SER A 73 -5.47 7.36 -0.25
C SER A 73 -6.67 7.84 -1.04
N GLY A 74 -6.88 7.28 -2.23
CA GLY A 74 -8.10 7.52 -3.00
C GLY A 74 -8.14 6.78 -4.34
N PRO A 75 -9.25 6.89 -5.08
CA PRO A 75 -10.56 7.34 -4.58
C PRO A 75 -11.18 6.29 -3.62
N ALA A 76 -12.08 6.73 -2.73
CA ALA A 76 -12.73 5.82 -1.77
C ALA A 76 -13.54 4.72 -2.46
N ASP A 77 -14.22 5.06 -3.56
CA ASP A 77 -15.05 4.14 -4.36
C ASP A 77 -14.24 3.21 -5.29
N GLY A 78 -12.93 3.43 -5.38
CA GLY A 78 -12.05 2.69 -6.30
C GLY A 78 -12.19 3.10 -7.77
N CYS A 79 -11.19 2.71 -8.55
CA CYS A 79 -11.13 2.85 -10.01
C CYS A 79 -11.33 1.50 -10.69
N ALA A 80 -11.74 1.51 -11.96
CA ALA A 80 -11.89 0.29 -12.73
C ALA A 80 -10.53 -0.27 -13.19
N THR A 81 -9.53 0.59 -13.35
CA THR A 81 -8.19 0.20 -13.82
C THR A 81 -7.05 0.79 -12.96
N PRO A 82 -5.86 0.15 -12.94
CA PRO A 82 -4.71 0.71 -12.26
C PRO A 82 -4.20 1.99 -12.92
N GLU A 83 -4.39 2.17 -14.23
CA GLU A 83 -4.04 3.38 -14.97
C GLU A 83 -4.89 4.58 -14.56
N GLU A 84 -6.19 4.37 -14.32
CA GLU A 84 -7.08 5.40 -13.77
C GLU A 84 -6.65 5.80 -12.36
N ALA A 85 -6.35 4.84 -11.50
CA ALA A 85 -5.84 5.11 -10.15
C ALA A 85 -4.51 5.90 -10.18
N LEU A 86 -3.61 5.56 -11.11
CA LEU A 86 -2.36 6.30 -11.33
C LEU A 86 -2.62 7.72 -11.86
N SER A 87 -3.56 7.89 -12.79
CA SER A 87 -3.92 9.20 -13.33
C SER A 87 -4.49 10.11 -12.23
N LEU A 88 -5.38 9.60 -11.39
CA LEU A 88 -5.90 10.34 -10.23
C LEU A 88 -4.81 10.66 -9.22
N ALA A 89 -3.88 9.73 -8.96
CA ALA A 89 -2.73 10.00 -8.10
C ALA A 89 -1.90 11.17 -8.64
N ARG A 90 -1.61 11.20 -9.95
CA ARG A 90 -0.86 12.30 -10.59
C ARG A 90 -1.57 13.65 -10.49
N GLN A 91 -2.90 13.67 -10.56
CA GLN A 91 -3.69 14.89 -10.37
C GLN A 91 -3.70 15.35 -8.90
N THR A 92 -3.49 14.43 -7.96
CA THR A 92 -3.66 14.68 -6.52
C THR A 92 -2.34 14.92 -5.79
N LEU A 93 -1.24 14.35 -6.27
CA LEU A 93 0.07 14.32 -5.62
C LEU A 93 1.04 15.24 -6.36
N PRO A 94 1.40 16.42 -5.81
CA PRO A 94 2.23 17.40 -6.51
C PRO A 94 3.63 16.92 -6.88
N TRP A 95 4.17 15.93 -6.17
CA TRP A 95 5.50 15.38 -6.44
C TRP A 95 5.51 14.37 -7.59
N LEU A 96 4.34 13.86 -7.97
CA LEU A 96 4.17 12.81 -8.98
C LEU A 96 3.81 13.40 -10.36
N LEU A 97 4.65 14.32 -10.84
CA LEU A 97 4.49 14.94 -12.16
C LEU A 97 4.67 13.94 -13.32
#